data_AF-A0A6I8MBH3-F1
#
_entry.id   AF-A0A6I8MBH3-F1
#
_cell.length_a   1.000
_cell.length_b   1.000
_cell.length_c   1.000
_cell.angle_alpha   90.00
_cell.angle_beta   90.00
_cell.angle_gamma   90.00
#
_symmetry.space_group_name_H-M   'P 1'
#
loop_
_entity.id
_entity.type
_entity.pdbx_description
1 polymer ?
#
loop_
_entity_poly.entity_id
_entity_poly.type
_entity_poly.pdbx_seq_one_letter_code
_entity_poly.pdbx_strand_id
1 'polypeptide(L)'
;MNVIGVVAEFNPFHNGHKYQVEMIKKLYNPDILIALISNNFVQRAELSILNEEDKVNIALSMGYDIVIEIPPQISIQNAEVYCENSVRILDKIGCNIQVFGAETEDINILDDLIDKLKDEDIKKYTSLGHSYNKACFMVLEKYGLSKYYTSNNILALEYIRAKKKYNLDLSQKIIKRVASGYNDETISNNISSATNIRNLIKNGKNYENLVPYKSSKLTYILEKEDMIFDLFKYIFLRGDIDSIYDLSDELKNYISNRIRKAKNYEEFLEISKNRNISINRIKRIMLNVILNIKDVSVKEIEYIKVLGINKKGAKYIKNLDFCYVNYKHIKEDVKYEEFLNYLKVKKTLRNSIYREDL
;
A
#
# COMPACT_ATOMS: atom_id res chain seq x y z
N MET A 1 -3.57 -9.50 26.09
CA MET A 1 -2.47 -9.75 25.14
C MET A 1 -2.44 -8.59 24.17
N ASN A 2 -1.28 -7.98 23.95
CA ASN A 2 -1.10 -6.83 23.07
C ASN A 2 -0.70 -7.31 21.67
N VAL A 3 -1.70 -7.54 20.82
CA VAL A 3 -1.49 -7.84 19.40
C VAL A 3 -1.53 -6.52 18.62
N ILE A 4 -0.41 -6.16 18.02
CA ILE A 4 -0.23 -4.88 17.33
C ILE A 4 -0.01 -5.10 15.85
N GLY A 5 -0.73 -4.37 15.01
CA GLY A 5 -0.71 -4.49 13.56
C GLY A 5 -0.24 -3.21 12.88
N VAL A 6 0.63 -3.34 11.87
CA VAL A 6 1.07 -2.25 11.00
C VAL A 6 0.75 -2.62 9.57
N VAL A 7 0.14 -1.68 8.84
CA VAL A 7 -0.10 -1.81 7.39
C VAL A 7 1.02 -1.07 6.65
N ALA A 8 1.73 -1.74 5.74
CA ALA A 8 2.89 -1.16 5.07
C ALA A 8 3.11 -1.71 3.64
N GLU A 9 3.89 -0.99 2.83
CA GLU A 9 4.28 -1.47 1.49
C GLU A 9 5.71 -2.02 1.44
N PHE A 10 6.58 -1.57 2.36
CA PHE A 10 8.01 -1.83 2.38
C PHE A 10 8.66 -1.74 0.98
N ASN A 11 8.54 -0.57 0.34
CA ASN A 11 9.00 -0.33 -1.03
C ASN A 11 10.02 0.84 -1.16
N PRO A 12 11.22 0.74 -0.58
CA PRO A 12 11.71 -0.36 0.23
C PRO A 12 11.42 -0.19 1.73
N PHE A 13 11.73 -1.22 2.53
CA PHE A 13 11.90 -1.03 3.97
C PHE A 13 13.08 -0.07 4.20
N HIS A 14 12.97 0.88 5.14
CA HIS A 14 13.95 1.95 5.33
C HIS A 14 14.00 2.40 6.78
N ASN A 15 14.94 3.27 7.15
CA ASN A 15 15.13 3.69 8.54
C ASN A 15 13.90 4.32 9.19
N GLY A 16 13.04 5.01 8.43
CA GLY A 16 11.73 5.45 8.93
C GLY A 16 10.79 4.31 9.36
N HIS A 17 10.79 3.17 8.65
CA HIS A 17 10.02 1.98 9.06
C HIS A 17 10.65 1.33 10.29
N LYS A 18 11.99 1.25 10.34
CA LYS A 18 12.73 0.77 11.52
C LYS A 18 12.39 1.59 12.77
N TYR A 19 12.44 2.91 12.66
CA TYR A 19 12.05 3.84 13.72
C TYR A 19 10.62 3.57 14.21
N GLN A 20 9.66 3.37 13.30
CA GLN A 20 8.28 3.05 13.69
C GLN A 20 8.22 1.76 14.52
N VAL A 21 8.91 0.70 14.08
CA VAL A 21 8.97 -0.58 14.81
C VAL A 21 9.60 -0.41 16.19
N GLU A 22 10.71 0.31 16.30
CA GLU A 22 11.39 0.61 17.56
C GLU A 22 10.48 1.38 18.52
N MET A 23 9.76 2.38 18.01
CA MET A 23 8.80 3.15 18.80
C MET A 23 7.61 2.30 19.25
N ILE A 24 7.09 1.39 18.40
CA ILE A 24 6.03 0.44 18.81
C ILE A 24 6.51 -0.40 19.98
N LYS A 25 7.69 -1.00 19.86
CA LYS A 25 8.28 -1.85 20.90
C LYS A 25 8.48 -1.08 22.20
N LYS A 26 9.01 0.14 22.11
CA LYS A 26 9.26 1.02 23.26
C LYS A 26 7.97 1.46 23.97
N LEU A 27 6.94 1.83 23.22
CA LEU A 27 5.72 2.42 23.78
C LEU A 27 4.70 1.38 24.23
N TYR A 28 4.61 0.25 23.55
CA TYR A 28 3.49 -0.68 23.71
C TYR A 28 3.89 -2.11 24.09
N ASN A 29 5.19 -2.45 24.03
CA ASN A 29 5.73 -3.77 24.36
C ASN A 29 4.86 -4.94 23.84
N PRO A 30 4.76 -5.14 22.51
CA PRO A 30 3.80 -6.05 21.91
C PRO A 30 4.05 -7.52 22.28
N ASP A 31 2.97 -8.23 22.63
CA ASP A 31 2.97 -9.68 22.72
C ASP A 31 3.03 -10.32 21.35
N ILE A 32 2.45 -9.71 20.31
CA ILE A 32 2.60 -10.12 18.92
C ILE A 32 2.65 -8.86 18.05
N LEU A 33 3.64 -8.75 17.17
CA LEU A 33 3.76 -7.66 16.21
C LEU A 33 3.55 -8.17 14.78
N ILE A 34 2.53 -7.66 14.11
CA ILE A 34 2.07 -8.11 12.79
C ILE A 34 2.37 -7.03 11.75
N ALA A 35 3.02 -7.41 10.64
CA ALA A 35 3.11 -6.59 9.43
C ALA A 35 2.10 -7.12 8.40
N LEU A 36 1.15 -6.29 8.01
CA LEU A 36 0.27 -6.54 6.87
C LEU A 36 0.82 -5.77 5.67
N ILE A 37 1.30 -6.49 4.64
CA ILE A 37 2.09 -5.90 3.57
C ILE A 37 1.54 -6.11 2.16
N SER A 38 1.70 -5.09 1.32
CA SER A 38 1.56 -5.23 -0.12
C SER A 38 2.68 -6.11 -0.68
N ASN A 39 2.32 -7.06 -1.54
CA ASN A 39 3.25 -8.01 -2.17
C ASN A 39 4.08 -7.33 -3.30
N ASN A 40 4.04 -7.84 -4.53
CA ASN A 40 4.84 -7.33 -5.64
C ASN A 40 4.30 -5.99 -6.17
N PHE A 41 3.00 -5.74 -6.08
CA PHE A 41 2.41 -4.45 -6.47
C PHE A 41 1.85 -3.71 -5.27
N VAL A 42 2.17 -2.42 -5.20
CA VAL A 42 1.82 -1.54 -4.08
C VAL A 42 0.63 -0.62 -4.41
N GLN A 43 0.11 0.15 -3.44
CA GLN A 43 -1.12 0.95 -3.52
C GLN A 43 -1.06 2.05 -4.59
N ARG A 44 0.16 2.47 -4.92
CA ARG A 44 0.43 3.39 -6.04
C ARG A 44 0.41 2.72 -7.41
N ALA A 45 0.05 1.44 -7.49
CA ALA A 45 0.12 0.59 -8.68
C ALA A 45 1.52 0.59 -9.32
N GLU A 46 2.53 0.52 -8.47
CA GLU A 46 3.93 0.40 -8.84
C GLU A 46 4.41 -1.00 -8.48
N LEU A 47 5.27 -1.56 -9.34
CA LEU A 47 6.00 -2.77 -9.03
C LEU A 47 7.03 -2.44 -7.94
N SER A 48 7.03 -3.26 -6.90
CA SER A 48 7.91 -3.11 -5.76
C SER A 48 9.36 -3.40 -6.14
N ILE A 49 10.28 -2.57 -5.65
CA ILE A 49 11.71 -2.76 -5.86
C ILE A 49 12.28 -3.91 -5.02
N LEU A 50 11.53 -4.36 -4.01
CA LEU A 50 11.78 -5.57 -3.24
C LEU A 50 10.78 -6.63 -3.63
N ASN A 51 11.25 -7.85 -3.87
CA ASN A 51 10.38 -9.02 -4.00
C ASN A 51 9.78 -9.40 -2.63
N GLU A 52 8.70 -10.20 -2.62
CA GLU A 52 8.05 -10.66 -1.39
C GLU A 52 8.98 -11.40 -0.42
N GLU A 53 9.87 -12.28 -0.91
CA GLU A 53 10.80 -13.04 -0.07
C GLU A 53 11.72 -12.10 0.72
N ASP A 54 12.28 -11.07 0.07
CA ASP A 54 13.12 -10.07 0.71
C ASP A 54 12.32 -9.19 1.69
N LYS A 55 11.11 -8.75 1.34
CA LYS A 55 10.26 -7.99 2.26
C LYS A 55 9.98 -8.76 3.54
N VAL A 56 9.63 -10.04 3.41
CA VAL A 56 9.31 -10.90 4.55
C VAL A 56 10.54 -11.13 5.41
N ASN A 57 11.67 -11.49 4.79
CA ASN A 57 12.93 -11.69 5.52
C ASN A 57 13.39 -10.44 6.28
N ILE A 58 13.25 -9.26 5.66
CA ILE A 58 13.58 -7.98 6.30
C ILE A 58 12.59 -7.68 7.43
N ALA A 59 11.29 -7.85 7.22
CA ALA A 59 10.30 -7.60 8.25
C ALA A 59 10.53 -8.48 9.49
N LEU A 60 10.73 -9.79 9.30
CA LEU A 60 11.03 -10.71 10.40
C LEU A 60 12.31 -10.30 11.14
N SER A 61 13.39 -9.93 10.43
CA SER A 61 14.64 -9.52 11.09
C SER A 61 14.56 -8.18 11.82
N MET A 62 13.58 -7.33 11.51
CA MET A 62 13.27 -6.12 12.27
C MET A 62 12.40 -6.42 13.52
N GLY A 63 11.98 -7.68 13.66
CA GLY A 63 11.26 -8.25 14.79
C GLY A 63 9.75 -8.04 14.73
N TYR A 64 9.18 -8.11 13.52
CA TYR A 64 7.80 -8.56 13.35
C TYR A 64 7.73 -10.06 13.61
N ASP A 65 6.66 -10.50 14.27
CA ASP A 65 6.42 -11.92 14.57
C ASP A 65 5.67 -12.62 13.44
N ILE A 66 4.81 -11.88 12.72
CA ILE A 66 3.96 -12.38 11.63
C ILE A 66 3.96 -11.35 10.50
N VAL A 67 4.17 -11.82 9.27
CA VAL A 67 4.04 -11.04 8.04
C VAL A 67 2.89 -11.63 7.22
N ILE A 68 1.93 -10.80 6.84
CA ILE A 68 0.69 -11.18 6.17
C ILE A 68 0.60 -10.47 4.82
N GLU A 69 0.07 -11.15 3.82
CA GLU A 69 -0.21 -10.56 2.51
C GLU A 69 -1.49 -9.72 2.52
N ILE A 70 -1.43 -8.54 1.92
CA ILE A 70 -2.60 -7.84 1.37
C ILE A 70 -2.82 -8.38 -0.05
N PRO A 71 -3.96 -9.03 -0.34
CA PRO A 71 -4.22 -9.61 -1.66
C PRO A 71 -4.06 -8.57 -2.78
N PRO A 72 -3.49 -8.92 -3.95
CA PRO A 72 -3.26 -7.98 -5.06
C PRO A 72 -4.50 -7.20 -5.49
N GLN A 73 -5.66 -7.85 -5.49
CA GLN A 73 -6.96 -7.22 -5.79
C GLN A 73 -7.31 -6.03 -4.87
N ILE A 74 -6.75 -6.00 -3.66
CA ILE A 74 -6.87 -4.92 -2.67
C ILE A 74 -5.63 -4.02 -2.69
N SER A 75 -4.43 -4.61 -2.75
CA SER A 75 -3.17 -3.91 -2.52
C SER A 75 -2.90 -2.83 -3.57
N ILE A 76 -3.47 -2.96 -4.77
CA ILE A 76 -3.31 -2.01 -5.88
C ILE A 76 -4.46 -1.00 -5.96
N GLN A 77 -5.40 -0.96 -5.02
CA GLN A 77 -6.57 -0.10 -5.13
C GLN A 77 -6.36 1.30 -4.53
N ASN A 78 -7.39 2.15 -4.56
CA ASN A 78 -7.35 3.46 -3.92
C ASN A 78 -7.21 3.33 -2.38
N ALA A 79 -6.98 4.46 -1.70
CA ALA A 79 -6.78 4.48 -0.25
C ALA A 79 -7.96 3.88 0.53
N GLU A 80 -9.19 4.17 0.11
CA GLU A 80 -10.41 3.63 0.74
C GLU A 80 -10.42 2.11 0.73
N VAL A 81 -10.35 1.48 -0.45
CA VAL A 81 -10.39 0.01 -0.58
C VAL A 81 -9.18 -0.66 0.09
N TYR A 82 -8.00 -0.06 -0.07
CA TYR A 82 -6.77 -0.55 0.55
C TYR A 82 -6.87 -0.55 2.08
N CYS A 83 -7.26 0.58 2.67
CA CYS A 83 -7.35 0.75 4.12
C CYS A 83 -8.49 -0.06 4.71
N GLU A 84 -9.66 -0.05 4.09
CA GLU A 84 -10.84 -0.79 4.52
C GLU A 84 -10.52 -2.26 4.76
N ASN A 85 -10.00 -2.92 3.74
CA ASN A 85 -9.70 -4.34 3.81
C ASN A 85 -8.50 -4.64 4.70
N SER A 86 -7.50 -3.75 4.73
CA SER A 86 -6.35 -3.93 5.61
C SER A 86 -6.73 -3.91 7.10
N VAL A 87 -7.60 -2.98 7.50
CA VAL A 87 -8.07 -2.88 8.90
C VAL A 87 -8.91 -4.10 9.27
N ARG A 88 -9.78 -4.56 8.36
CA ARG A 88 -10.59 -5.77 8.57
C ARG A 88 -9.74 -7.04 8.68
N ILE A 89 -8.64 -7.14 7.92
CA ILE A 89 -7.68 -8.27 8.04
C ILE A 89 -6.99 -8.25 9.40
N LEU A 90 -6.55 -7.07 9.86
CA LEU A 90 -5.97 -6.93 11.19
C LEU A 90 -6.97 -7.30 12.29
N ASP A 91 -8.21 -6.83 12.20
CA ASP A 91 -9.28 -7.20 13.13
C ASP A 91 -9.53 -8.71 13.16
N LYS A 92 -9.69 -9.34 11.97
CA LYS A 92 -9.96 -10.77 11.81
C LYS A 92 -8.88 -11.66 12.44
N ILE A 93 -7.61 -11.27 12.36
CA ILE A 93 -6.51 -12.02 13.01
C ILE A 93 -6.40 -11.74 14.52
N GLY A 94 -7.26 -10.91 15.09
CA GLY A 94 -7.28 -10.59 16.52
C GLY A 94 -6.35 -9.45 16.94
N CYS A 95 -6.02 -8.53 16.03
CA CYS A 95 -5.24 -7.34 16.36
C CYS A 95 -6.06 -6.36 17.21
N ASN A 96 -5.57 -6.02 18.40
CA ASN A 96 -6.24 -5.08 19.30
C ASN A 96 -5.78 -3.63 19.10
N ILE A 97 -4.60 -3.42 18.49
CA ILE A 97 -4.03 -2.10 18.26
C ILE A 97 -3.46 -2.01 16.84
N GLN A 98 -4.07 -1.20 15.99
CA GLN A 98 -3.43 -0.77 14.75
C GLN A 98 -2.54 0.45 15.03
N VAL A 99 -1.29 0.39 14.58
CA VAL A 99 -0.35 1.52 14.62
C VAL A 99 -0.03 1.97 13.20
N PHE A 100 -0.14 3.27 12.94
CA PHE A 100 0.26 3.88 11.67
C PHE A 100 1.08 5.16 11.89
N GLY A 101 1.89 5.50 10.89
CA GLY A 101 2.67 6.72 10.88
C GLY A 101 1.87 7.89 10.32
N ALA A 102 1.82 9.02 11.02
CA ALA A 102 1.12 10.24 10.58
C ALA A 102 2.01 11.48 10.75
N GLU A 103 1.70 12.56 10.03
CA GLU A 103 2.39 13.85 10.23
C GLU A 103 1.98 14.54 11.53
N THR A 104 0.76 14.29 12.00
CA THR A 104 0.29 14.70 13.34
C THR A 104 0.64 13.62 14.38
N GLU A 105 0.66 13.99 15.66
CA GLU A 105 0.71 13.06 16.80
C GLU A 105 -0.65 12.88 17.49
N ASP A 106 -1.57 13.81 17.24
CA ASP A 106 -2.90 13.82 17.84
C ASP A 106 -3.90 13.19 16.88
N ILE A 107 -4.51 12.08 17.31
CA ILE A 107 -5.53 11.37 16.55
C ILE A 107 -6.85 12.16 16.50
N ASN A 108 -7.12 13.03 17.47
CA ASN A 108 -8.33 13.85 17.49
C ASN A 108 -8.34 14.84 16.31
N ILE A 109 -7.18 15.33 15.88
CA ILE A 109 -7.06 16.15 14.66
C ILE A 109 -7.53 15.37 13.43
N LEU A 110 -7.28 14.05 13.38
CA LEU A 110 -7.74 13.21 12.29
C LEU A 110 -9.25 12.95 12.37
N ASP A 111 -9.80 12.81 13.57
CA ASP A 111 -11.26 12.75 13.76
C ASP A 111 -11.94 14.06 13.34
N ASP A 112 -11.38 15.21 13.71
CA ASP A 112 -11.87 16.52 13.26
C ASP A 112 -11.87 16.65 11.73
N LEU A 113 -10.79 16.19 11.06
CA LEU A 113 -10.72 16.15 9.61
C LEU A 113 -11.87 15.32 9.01
N ILE A 114 -12.17 14.14 9.58
CA ILE A 114 -13.27 13.28 9.12
C ILE A 114 -14.61 14.00 9.29
N ASP A 115 -14.84 14.60 10.45
CA ASP A 115 -16.12 15.24 10.79
C ASP A 115 -16.40 16.49 9.92
N LYS A 116 -15.35 17.19 9.47
CA LYS A 116 -15.49 18.34 8.54
C LYS A 116 -15.60 17.93 7.08
N LEU A 117 -15.08 16.77 6.68
CA LEU A 117 -15.14 16.27 5.30
C LEU A 117 -16.52 15.65 5.00
N LYS A 118 -17.55 16.50 4.95
CA LYS A 118 -18.91 16.12 4.57
C LYS A 118 -19.06 16.03 3.05
N ASP A 119 -19.75 15.00 2.58
CA ASP A 119 -19.96 14.75 1.15
C ASP A 119 -20.60 15.93 0.41
N GLU A 120 -21.54 16.63 1.05
CA GLU A 120 -22.22 17.79 0.47
C GLU A 120 -21.24 18.94 0.17
N ASP A 121 -20.34 19.23 1.10
CA ASP A 121 -19.32 20.27 0.97
C ASP A 121 -18.27 19.90 -0.08
N ILE A 122 -17.86 18.63 -0.14
CA ILE A 122 -16.93 18.14 -1.15
C ILE A 122 -17.58 18.22 -2.54
N LYS A 123 -18.84 17.78 -2.66
CA LYS A 123 -19.61 17.80 -3.92
C LYS A 123 -19.72 19.21 -4.50
N LYS A 124 -19.87 20.23 -3.65
CA LYS A 124 -19.89 21.64 -4.06
C LYS A 124 -18.61 22.07 -4.79
N TYR A 125 -17.45 21.59 -4.37
CA TYR A 125 -16.18 21.92 -5.03
C TYR A 125 -15.90 21.03 -6.24
N THR A 126 -16.29 19.75 -6.20
CA THR A 126 -16.13 18.87 -7.36
C THR A 126 -17.02 19.28 -8.53
N SER A 127 -18.23 19.80 -8.27
CA SER A 127 -19.10 20.32 -9.32
C SER A 127 -18.54 21.58 -10.01
N LEU A 128 -17.62 22.29 -9.35
CA LEU A 128 -16.84 23.39 -9.91
C LEU A 128 -15.60 22.93 -10.70
N GLY A 129 -15.44 21.62 -10.93
CA GLY A 129 -14.32 21.07 -11.69
C GLY A 129 -13.00 20.98 -10.91
N HIS A 130 -13.06 20.97 -9.57
CA HIS A 130 -11.90 20.62 -8.75
C HIS A 130 -11.80 19.09 -8.59
N SER A 131 -10.57 18.57 -8.55
CA SER A 131 -10.35 17.16 -8.20
C SER A 131 -10.81 16.90 -6.77
N TYR A 132 -11.17 15.65 -6.45
CA TYR A 132 -11.61 15.26 -5.11
C TYR A 132 -10.63 15.71 -4.00
N ASN A 133 -9.34 15.45 -4.16
CA ASN A 133 -8.32 15.88 -3.19
C ASN A 133 -8.27 17.40 -3.02
N LYS A 134 -8.45 18.17 -4.12
CA LYS A 134 -8.47 19.64 -4.04
C LYS A 134 -9.76 20.13 -3.39
N ALA A 135 -10.89 19.47 -3.65
CA ALA A 135 -12.16 19.74 -2.99
C ALA A 135 -12.04 19.52 -1.48
N CYS A 136 -11.52 18.37 -1.02
CA CYS A 136 -11.25 18.11 0.38
C CYS A 136 -10.35 19.18 1.02
N PHE A 137 -9.25 19.55 0.35
CA PHE A 137 -8.36 20.61 0.81
C PHE A 137 -9.10 21.95 1.01
N MET A 138 -9.93 22.36 0.04
CA MET A 138 -10.69 23.61 0.09
C MET A 138 -11.78 23.59 1.18
N VAL A 139 -12.42 22.44 1.43
CA VAL A 139 -13.34 22.29 2.56
C VAL A 139 -12.60 22.52 3.88
N LEU A 140 -11.45 21.87 4.05
CA LEU A 140 -10.66 21.93 5.27
C LEU A 140 -9.97 23.28 5.50
N GLU A 141 -9.69 24.03 4.44
CA GLU A 141 -9.12 25.38 4.50
C GLU A 141 -10.02 26.34 5.28
N LYS A 142 -11.35 26.21 5.15
CA LYS A 142 -12.34 26.99 5.92
C LYS A 142 -12.23 26.80 7.43
N TYR A 143 -11.69 25.66 7.86
CA TYR A 143 -11.54 25.28 9.25
C TYR A 143 -10.10 25.42 9.75
N GLY A 144 -9.17 25.90 8.91
CA GLY A 144 -7.74 25.96 9.27
C GLY A 144 -7.05 24.58 9.39
N LEU A 145 -7.69 23.51 8.88
CA LEU A 145 -7.23 22.13 9.00
C LEU A 145 -6.50 21.61 7.76
N SER A 146 -6.48 22.37 6.66
CA SER A 146 -5.89 21.93 5.38
C SER A 146 -4.41 21.53 5.48
N LYS A 147 -3.64 22.12 6.41
CA LYS A 147 -2.24 21.76 6.69
C LYS A 147 -2.05 20.31 7.15
N TYR A 148 -3.09 19.69 7.71
CA TYR A 148 -3.06 18.29 8.13
C TYR A 148 -3.54 17.33 7.04
N TYR A 149 -3.97 17.82 5.87
CA TYR A 149 -4.41 16.99 4.76
C TYR A 149 -3.24 16.54 3.87
N THR A 150 -2.33 15.78 4.47
CA THR A 150 -1.09 15.25 3.88
C THR A 150 -1.24 13.78 3.50
N SER A 151 -0.30 13.24 2.69
CA SER A 151 -0.43 11.88 2.13
C SER A 151 -0.55 10.76 3.17
N ASN A 152 0.21 10.78 4.28
CA ASN A 152 0.08 9.74 5.31
C ASN A 152 -1.14 9.97 6.19
N ASN A 153 -1.47 11.23 6.50
CA ASN A 153 -2.73 11.55 7.19
C ASN A 153 -3.95 11.10 6.37
N ILE A 154 -3.97 11.22 5.04
CA ILE A 154 -5.05 10.69 4.19
C ILE A 154 -5.25 9.18 4.40
N LEU A 155 -4.17 8.38 4.41
CA LEU A 155 -4.27 6.95 4.71
C LEU A 155 -4.81 6.71 6.13
N ALA A 156 -4.38 7.52 7.10
CA ALA A 156 -4.86 7.45 8.46
C ALA A 156 -6.37 7.76 8.58
N LEU A 157 -6.89 8.74 7.84
CA LEU A 157 -8.33 9.02 7.77
C LEU A 157 -9.09 7.80 7.26
N GLU A 158 -8.58 7.15 6.21
CA GLU A 158 -9.23 5.95 5.64
C GLU A 158 -9.18 4.74 6.59
N TYR A 159 -8.10 4.58 7.39
CA TYR A 159 -8.08 3.57 8.45
C TYR A 159 -9.14 3.85 9.53
N ILE A 160 -9.28 5.11 9.96
CA ILE A 160 -10.27 5.50 10.99
C ILE A 160 -11.70 5.33 10.45
N ARG A 161 -11.94 5.73 9.20
CA ARG A 161 -13.22 5.52 8.51
C ARG A 161 -13.57 4.04 8.42
N ALA A 162 -12.62 3.19 8.04
CA ALA A 162 -12.81 1.74 7.99
C ALA A 162 -13.21 1.18 9.36
N LYS A 163 -12.49 1.55 10.42
CA LYS A 163 -12.83 1.14 11.80
C LYS A 163 -14.27 1.54 12.15
N LYS A 164 -14.65 2.80 11.92
CA LYS A 164 -16.00 3.32 12.22
C LYS A 164 -17.08 2.61 11.40
N LYS A 165 -16.85 2.44 10.09
CA LYS A 165 -17.79 1.81 9.15
C LYS A 165 -18.15 0.37 9.53
N TYR A 166 -17.17 -0.41 10.02
CA TYR A 166 -17.35 -1.81 10.38
C TYR A 166 -17.51 -2.04 11.89
N ASN A 167 -17.56 -0.98 12.70
CA ASN A 167 -17.65 -1.03 14.16
C ASN A 167 -16.62 -1.99 14.79
N LEU A 168 -15.36 -1.88 14.37
CA LEU A 168 -14.30 -2.81 14.76
C LEU A 168 -13.74 -2.48 16.15
N ASP A 169 -13.49 -3.52 16.95
CA ASP A 169 -12.99 -3.43 18.32
C ASP A 169 -11.45 -3.41 18.36
N LEU A 170 -10.85 -2.55 17.53
CA LEU A 170 -9.40 -2.30 17.51
C LEU A 170 -9.13 -0.83 17.81
N SER A 171 -8.17 -0.58 18.70
CA SER A 171 -7.67 0.77 18.95
C SER A 171 -6.73 1.22 17.83
N GLN A 172 -6.71 2.53 17.55
CA GLN A 172 -5.82 3.10 16.55
C GLN A 172 -4.88 4.08 17.23
N LYS A 173 -3.57 3.95 16.93
CA LYS A 173 -2.52 4.74 17.55
C LYS A 173 -1.58 5.30 16.49
N ILE A 174 -1.11 6.51 16.76
CA ILE A 174 -0.22 7.24 15.87
C ILE A 174 1.21 7.13 16.39
N ILE A 175 2.14 6.95 15.46
CA ILE A 175 3.55 7.31 15.66
C ILE A 175 3.86 8.48 14.75
N LYS A 176 4.27 9.61 15.34
CA LYS A 176 4.63 10.81 14.58
C LYS A 176 5.79 10.49 13.64
N ARG A 177 5.65 10.82 12.36
CA ARG A 177 6.72 10.65 11.39
C ARG A 177 7.82 11.69 11.65
N VAL A 178 9.06 11.23 11.71
CA VAL A 178 10.22 12.12 11.66
C VAL A 178 10.36 12.60 10.21
N ALA A 179 10.05 13.88 9.98
CA ALA A 179 10.10 14.46 8.64
C ALA A 179 11.55 14.69 8.20
N SER A 180 11.86 14.31 6.95
CA SER A 180 12.96 14.92 6.20
C SER A 180 12.42 16.20 5.56
N GLY A 181 12.54 17.34 6.25
CA GLY A 181 12.24 18.64 5.66
C GLY A 181 13.11 18.86 4.42
N TYR A 182 12.53 19.42 3.36
CA TYR A 182 13.20 19.59 2.06
C TYR A 182 14.35 20.61 2.08
N ASN A 183 14.69 21.22 3.23
CA ASN A 183 15.69 22.28 3.36
C ASN A 183 16.29 22.43 4.79
N ASP A 184 16.19 21.45 5.68
CA ASP A 184 16.84 21.57 6.99
C ASP A 184 18.18 20.82 6.98
N GLU A 185 19.25 21.57 7.26
CA GLU A 185 20.67 21.15 7.37
C GLU A 185 20.95 20.12 8.49
N THR A 186 19.91 19.41 8.95
CA THR A 186 20.02 18.24 9.81
C THR A 186 19.44 17.04 9.08
N ILE A 187 20.32 16.24 8.46
CA ILE A 187 20.13 14.81 8.30
C ILE A 187 20.01 14.23 9.73
N SER A 188 18.87 14.41 10.37
CA SER A 188 18.60 13.75 11.65
C SER A 188 18.34 12.27 11.35
N ASN A 189 19.32 11.43 11.69
CA ASN A 189 19.24 9.96 11.73
C ASN A 189 19.13 9.19 10.40
N ASN A 190 19.62 9.72 9.27
CA ASN A 190 19.61 9.00 7.98
C ASN A 190 18.21 8.46 7.60
N ILE A 191 17.15 9.21 7.90
CA ILE A 191 15.78 8.86 7.53
C ILE A 191 15.41 9.61 6.25
N SER A 192 14.88 8.88 5.27
CA SER A 192 14.36 9.46 4.03
C SER A 192 13.06 8.77 3.60
N SER A 193 12.29 9.43 2.73
CA SER A 193 11.08 8.83 2.18
C SER A 193 11.40 7.69 1.22
N ALA A 194 10.52 6.68 1.16
CA ALA A 194 10.64 5.58 0.22
C ALA A 194 10.76 6.06 -1.24
N THR A 195 10.01 7.10 -1.64
CA THR A 195 10.11 7.68 -2.98
C THR A 195 11.49 8.29 -3.25
N ASN A 196 12.07 9.02 -2.29
CA ASN A 196 13.41 9.55 -2.45
C ASN A 196 14.47 8.45 -2.56
N ILE A 197 14.36 7.39 -1.75
CA ILE A 197 15.26 6.23 -1.83
C ILE A 197 15.17 5.57 -3.21
N ARG A 198 13.95 5.37 -3.74
CA ARG A 198 13.75 4.86 -5.12
C ARG A 198 14.40 5.76 -6.17
N ASN A 199 14.28 7.08 -6.02
CA ASN A 199 14.91 8.03 -6.92
C ASN A 199 16.45 7.99 -6.83
N LEU A 200 17.02 7.84 -5.63
CA LEU A 200 18.47 7.68 -5.47
C LEU A 200 18.96 6.40 -6.15
N ILE A 201 18.25 5.28 -5.96
CA ILE A 201 18.52 4.00 -6.62
C ILE A 201 18.48 4.17 -8.16
N LYS A 202 17.40 4.73 -8.70
CA LYS A 202 17.23 4.95 -10.15
C LYS A 202 18.35 5.79 -10.76
N ASN A 203 18.87 6.76 -10.01
CA ASN A 203 19.94 7.66 -10.46
C ASN A 203 21.34 7.18 -10.08
N GLY A 204 21.51 5.95 -9.59
CA GLY A 204 22.82 5.41 -9.18
C GLY A 204 23.49 6.17 -8.04
N LYS A 205 22.73 6.89 -7.20
CA LYS A 205 23.22 7.65 -6.05
C LYS A 205 23.25 6.76 -4.80
N ASN A 206 24.14 7.07 -3.85
CA ASN A 206 24.27 6.31 -2.60
C ASN A 206 23.00 6.44 -1.73
N TYR A 207 22.49 5.30 -1.27
CA TYR A 207 21.33 5.19 -0.38
C TYR A 207 21.58 4.25 0.82
N GLU A 208 22.80 3.72 0.99
CA GLU A 208 23.08 2.60 1.90
C GLU A 208 22.76 2.97 3.36
N ASN A 209 23.07 4.19 3.75
CA ASN A 209 22.79 4.67 5.11
C ASN A 209 21.30 4.87 5.39
N LEU A 210 20.42 4.83 4.39
CA LEU A 210 18.98 5.06 4.52
C LEU A 210 18.17 3.78 4.77
N VAL A 211 18.82 2.61 4.68
CA VAL A 211 18.22 1.29 4.87
C VAL A 211 18.97 0.50 5.94
N PRO A 212 18.30 -0.31 6.77
CA PRO A 212 18.94 -1.01 7.89
C PRO A 212 19.50 -2.39 7.52
N TYR A 213 19.81 -2.64 6.24
CA TYR A 213 20.28 -3.92 5.72
C TYR A 213 21.20 -3.70 4.49
N LYS A 214 21.95 -4.73 4.10
CA LYS A 214 22.90 -4.62 2.98
C LYS A 214 22.19 -4.32 1.65
N SER A 215 22.77 -3.38 0.90
CA SER A 215 22.26 -2.82 -0.37
C SER A 215 22.09 -3.84 -1.50
N SER A 216 22.82 -4.97 -1.46
CA SER A 216 22.75 -6.03 -2.49
C SER A 216 21.35 -6.64 -2.70
N LYS A 217 20.42 -6.40 -1.78
CA LYS A 217 19.01 -6.82 -1.87
C LYS A 217 18.10 -5.89 -2.69
N LEU A 218 18.55 -4.67 -3.01
CA LEU A 218 17.74 -3.66 -3.71
C LEU A 218 17.95 -3.66 -5.23
N THR A 219 18.60 -4.71 -5.74
CA THR A 219 19.00 -4.85 -7.14
C THR A 219 17.87 -5.32 -8.06
N TYR A 220 16.60 -5.03 -7.75
CA TYR A 220 15.47 -5.60 -8.46
C TYR A 220 14.47 -4.58 -9.03
N ILE A 221 14.20 -4.79 -10.32
CA ILE A 221 13.27 -4.10 -11.22
C ILE A 221 13.39 -2.57 -11.24
N LEU A 222 14.43 -2.13 -11.92
CA LEU A 222 14.27 -0.98 -12.78
C LEU A 222 13.93 -1.55 -14.17
N GLU A 223 13.08 -0.87 -14.96
CA GLU A 223 12.81 -1.20 -16.38
C GLU A 223 11.81 -2.35 -16.67
N LYS A 224 10.74 -2.51 -15.89
CA LYS A 224 9.58 -3.35 -16.29
C LYS A 224 8.33 -2.55 -16.66
N GLU A 225 8.38 -1.24 -16.50
CA GLU A 225 7.28 -0.33 -16.77
C GLU A 225 6.80 -0.44 -18.23
N ASP A 226 7.73 -0.52 -19.18
CA ASP A 226 7.37 -0.69 -20.60
C ASP A 226 6.74 -2.05 -20.90
N MET A 227 7.20 -3.13 -20.26
CA MET A 227 6.54 -4.44 -20.38
C MET A 227 5.10 -4.38 -19.86
N ILE A 228 4.87 -3.71 -18.73
CA ILE A 228 3.52 -3.49 -18.18
C ILE A 228 2.67 -2.68 -19.18
N PHE A 229 3.23 -1.63 -19.76
CA PHE A 229 2.54 -0.82 -20.76
C PHE A 229 2.20 -1.62 -22.02
N ASP A 230 3.13 -2.39 -22.56
CA ASP A 230 2.94 -3.19 -23.78
C ASP A 230 1.83 -4.22 -23.59
N LEU A 231 1.83 -4.93 -22.45
CA LEU A 231 0.77 -5.89 -22.13
C LEU A 231 -0.58 -5.20 -21.95
N PHE A 232 -0.61 -4.07 -21.22
CA PHE A 232 -1.82 -3.26 -21.08
C PHE A 232 -2.35 -2.81 -22.43
N LYS A 233 -1.48 -2.27 -23.30
CA LYS A 233 -1.81 -1.80 -24.65
C LYS A 233 -2.38 -2.92 -25.50
N TYR A 234 -1.79 -4.10 -25.46
CA TYR A 234 -2.29 -5.27 -26.17
C TYR A 234 -3.70 -5.66 -25.71
N ILE A 235 -3.91 -5.87 -24.40
CA ILE A 235 -5.21 -6.30 -23.84
C ILE A 235 -6.29 -5.24 -24.10
N PHE A 236 -5.96 -3.97 -23.86
CA PHE A 236 -6.91 -2.86 -24.02
C PHE A 236 -7.36 -2.70 -25.48
N LEU A 237 -6.44 -2.84 -26.45
CA LEU A 237 -6.75 -2.73 -27.88
C LEU A 237 -7.48 -3.96 -28.43
N ARG A 238 -7.25 -5.13 -27.86
CA ARG A 238 -8.01 -6.35 -28.19
C ARG A 238 -9.48 -6.23 -27.77
N GLY A 239 -9.77 -5.46 -26.73
CA GLY A 239 -11.12 -5.15 -26.27
C GLY A 239 -11.64 -6.04 -25.15
N ASP A 240 -10.81 -6.92 -24.59
CA ASP A 240 -11.16 -7.83 -23.47
C ASP A 240 -11.24 -7.08 -22.12
N ILE A 241 -12.01 -5.99 -22.04
CA ILE A 241 -11.99 -5.01 -20.92
C ILE A 241 -13.38 -4.65 -20.38
N ASP A 242 -14.35 -5.56 -20.53
CA ASP A 242 -15.71 -5.32 -20.07
C ASP A 242 -15.84 -5.46 -18.55
N SER A 243 -16.50 -4.47 -17.94
CA SER A 243 -16.77 -4.38 -16.49
C SER A 243 -15.50 -4.36 -15.62
N ILE A 244 -14.39 -3.84 -16.15
CA ILE A 244 -13.17 -3.65 -15.34
C ILE A 244 -13.43 -2.58 -14.27
N TYR A 245 -12.99 -2.86 -13.05
CA TYR A 245 -13.16 -1.95 -11.92
C TYR A 245 -12.46 -0.61 -12.17
N ASP A 246 -13.18 0.48 -11.86
CA ASP A 246 -12.75 1.87 -12.05
C ASP A 246 -12.49 2.27 -13.52
N LEU A 247 -12.99 1.50 -14.50
CA LEU A 247 -12.93 1.82 -15.93
C LEU A 247 -14.33 2.16 -16.48
N SER A 248 -14.74 3.44 -16.38
CA SER A 248 -15.97 3.92 -17.02
C SER A 248 -15.82 4.03 -18.54
N ASP A 249 -16.93 4.10 -19.28
CA ASP A 249 -16.92 4.30 -20.74
C ASP A 249 -16.20 5.60 -21.14
N GLU A 250 -16.41 6.66 -20.36
CA GLU A 250 -15.71 7.93 -20.54
C GLU A 250 -14.19 7.76 -20.42
N LEU A 251 -13.73 7.00 -19.43
CA LEU A 251 -12.32 6.75 -19.18
C LEU A 251 -11.72 5.79 -20.22
N LYS A 252 -12.50 4.80 -20.66
CA LYS A 252 -12.15 3.92 -21.79
C LYS A 252 -11.92 4.74 -23.06
N ASN A 253 -12.83 5.65 -23.40
CA ASN A 253 -12.67 6.55 -24.54
C ASN A 253 -11.46 7.49 -24.37
N TYR A 254 -11.27 8.01 -23.16
CA TYR A 254 -10.12 8.86 -22.82
C TYR A 254 -8.77 8.15 -23.05
N ILE A 255 -8.66 6.89 -22.60
CA ILE A 255 -7.45 6.06 -22.72
C ILE A 255 -7.24 5.62 -24.18
N SER A 256 -8.30 5.18 -24.88
CA SER A 256 -8.25 4.67 -26.25
C SER A 256 -7.56 5.63 -27.24
N ASN A 257 -7.80 6.93 -27.09
CA ASN A 257 -7.20 7.97 -27.94
C ASN A 257 -5.71 8.22 -27.66
N ARG A 258 -5.22 7.83 -26.47
CA ARG A 258 -3.86 8.10 -25.98
C ARG A 258 -2.96 6.89 -26.12
N ILE A 259 -3.48 5.72 -25.80
CA ILE A 259 -2.74 4.45 -25.78
C ILE A 259 -2.14 4.11 -27.16
N ARG A 260 -2.81 4.54 -28.25
CA ARG A 260 -2.31 4.38 -29.63
C ARG A 260 -1.16 5.33 -29.98
N LYS A 261 -1.07 6.49 -29.32
CA LYS A 261 -0.06 7.53 -29.58
C LYS A 261 1.22 7.28 -28.79
N ALA A 262 1.10 6.81 -27.55
CA ALA A 262 2.25 6.56 -26.70
C ALA A 262 3.08 5.36 -27.18
N LYS A 263 4.41 5.55 -27.12
CA LYS A 263 5.41 4.54 -27.49
C LYS A 263 5.89 3.72 -26.30
N ASN A 264 5.86 4.29 -25.11
CA ASN A 264 6.37 3.67 -23.88
C ASN A 264 5.51 4.08 -22.67
N TYR A 265 5.80 3.50 -21.51
CA TYR A 265 5.04 3.72 -20.28
C TYR A 265 5.06 5.19 -19.85
N GLU A 266 6.23 5.83 -19.87
CA GLU A 266 6.39 7.22 -19.42
C GLU A 266 5.60 8.20 -20.30
N GLU A 267 5.71 8.08 -21.62
CA GLU A 267 4.95 8.89 -22.58
C GLU A 267 3.45 8.68 -22.39
N PHE A 268 3.00 7.43 -22.19
CA PHE A 268 1.58 7.14 -21.95
C PHE A 268 1.07 7.82 -20.69
N LEU A 269 1.85 7.78 -19.61
CA LEU A 269 1.51 8.44 -18.36
C LEU A 269 1.44 9.96 -18.51
N GLU A 270 2.40 10.55 -19.22
CA GLU A 270 2.45 12.00 -19.47
C GLU A 270 1.22 12.48 -20.25
N ILE A 271 0.89 11.84 -21.37
CA ILE A 271 -0.26 12.25 -22.21
C ILE A 271 -1.61 11.93 -21.55
N SER A 272 -1.64 11.01 -20.59
CA SER A 272 -2.84 10.63 -19.82
C SER A 272 -3.07 11.50 -18.59
N LYS A 273 -2.16 12.45 -18.30
CA LYS A 273 -2.32 13.39 -17.20
C LYS A 273 -3.43 14.40 -17.51
N ASN A 274 -4.38 14.55 -16.59
CA ASN A 274 -5.42 15.57 -16.66
C ASN A 274 -5.73 16.11 -15.25
N ARG A 275 -6.26 17.33 -15.16
CA ARG A 275 -6.79 17.95 -13.94
C ARG A 275 -7.77 17.06 -13.17
N ASN A 276 -8.55 16.23 -13.88
CA ASN A 276 -9.60 15.40 -13.28
C ASN A 276 -9.18 13.96 -12.98
N ILE A 277 -8.04 13.49 -13.50
CA ILE A 277 -7.60 12.09 -13.37
C ILE A 277 -6.16 12.06 -12.87
N SER A 278 -5.96 11.49 -11.67
CA SER A 278 -4.61 11.34 -11.12
C SER A 278 -3.84 10.24 -11.84
N ILE A 279 -2.51 10.40 -11.90
CA ILE A 279 -1.67 9.41 -12.56
C ILE A 279 -1.75 8.03 -11.90
N ASN A 280 -1.85 8.01 -10.57
CA ASN A 280 -2.01 6.77 -9.82
C ASN A 280 -3.31 6.05 -10.20
N ARG A 281 -4.40 6.78 -10.53
CA ARG A 281 -5.64 6.15 -11.01
C ARG A 281 -5.41 5.46 -12.35
N ILE A 282 -4.70 6.10 -13.29
CA ILE A 282 -4.34 5.47 -14.57
C ILE A 282 -3.50 4.21 -14.35
N LYS A 283 -2.45 4.29 -13.50
CA LYS A 283 -1.63 3.12 -13.15
C LYS A 283 -2.47 1.96 -12.60
N ARG A 284 -3.41 2.24 -11.69
CA ARG A 284 -4.33 1.23 -11.14
C ARG A 284 -5.21 0.60 -12.21
N ILE A 285 -5.77 1.40 -13.11
CA ILE A 285 -6.58 0.90 -14.23
C ILE A 285 -5.77 -0.01 -15.14
N MET A 286 -4.50 0.34 -15.42
CA MET A 286 -3.62 -0.54 -16.20
C MET A 286 -3.52 -1.92 -15.56
N LEU A 287 -3.27 -1.98 -14.25
CA LEU A 287 -3.19 -3.25 -13.53
C LEU A 287 -4.55 -3.95 -13.42
N ASN A 288 -5.65 -3.22 -13.21
CA ASN A 288 -6.99 -3.81 -13.20
C ASN A 288 -7.34 -4.44 -14.56
N VAL A 289 -6.94 -3.84 -15.68
CA VAL A 289 -7.10 -4.41 -17.02
C VAL A 289 -6.24 -5.67 -17.19
N ILE A 290 -4.96 -5.61 -16.84
CA ILE A 290 -4.04 -6.76 -16.97
C ILE A 290 -4.51 -7.95 -16.13
N LEU A 291 -4.87 -7.69 -14.88
CA LEU A 291 -5.32 -8.70 -13.92
C LEU A 291 -6.80 -9.05 -14.09
N ASN A 292 -7.52 -8.33 -14.96
CA ASN A 292 -8.95 -8.47 -15.18
C ASN A 292 -9.76 -8.41 -13.86
N ILE A 293 -9.45 -7.40 -13.05
CA ILE A 293 -10.16 -7.11 -11.80
C ILE A 293 -11.44 -6.35 -12.14
N LYS A 294 -12.58 -6.97 -11.81
CA LYS A 294 -13.93 -6.44 -12.09
C LYS A 294 -14.66 -5.99 -10.84
N ASP A 295 -14.35 -6.63 -9.71
CA ASP A 295 -14.92 -6.31 -8.41
C ASP A 295 -13.79 -6.31 -7.39
N VAL A 296 -13.85 -5.33 -6.49
CA VAL A 296 -12.93 -5.18 -5.34
C VAL A 296 -13.69 -5.25 -4.02
N SER A 297 -14.99 -5.53 -4.07
CA SER A 297 -15.83 -5.73 -2.91
C SER A 297 -15.43 -7.03 -2.21
N VAL A 298 -15.11 -6.91 -0.92
CA VAL A 298 -14.78 -8.05 -0.07
C VAL A 298 -15.89 -8.20 0.94
N LYS A 299 -16.80 -9.14 0.70
CA LYS A 299 -17.91 -9.39 1.64
C LYS A 299 -17.38 -9.97 2.95
N GLU A 300 -16.54 -10.98 2.86
CA GLU A 300 -15.92 -11.67 4.00
C GLU A 300 -14.45 -11.96 3.71
N ILE A 301 -13.63 -11.96 4.77
CA ILE A 301 -12.24 -12.40 4.71
C ILE A 301 -12.24 -13.90 4.98
N GLU A 302 -12.27 -14.69 3.91
CA GLU A 302 -12.33 -16.15 3.98
C GLU A 302 -11.04 -16.75 4.57
N TYR A 303 -9.89 -16.18 4.23
CA TYR A 303 -8.60 -16.64 4.71
C TYR A 303 -7.59 -15.49 4.84
N ILE A 304 -6.54 -15.76 5.60
CA ILE A 304 -5.38 -14.89 5.79
C ILE A 304 -4.14 -15.66 5.37
N LYS A 305 -3.45 -15.16 4.34
CA LYS A 305 -2.20 -15.74 3.84
C LYS A 305 -1.01 -15.17 4.61
N VAL A 306 -0.39 -16.02 5.43
CA VAL A 306 0.78 -15.66 6.23
C VAL A 306 2.03 -15.85 5.39
N LEU A 307 2.75 -14.78 5.06
CA LEU A 307 3.95 -14.83 4.23
C LEU A 307 5.21 -15.26 4.99
N GLY A 308 5.29 -14.89 6.27
CA GLY A 308 6.40 -15.30 7.12
C GLY A 308 6.07 -15.18 8.58
N ILE A 309 6.74 -15.97 9.40
CA ILE A 309 6.38 -16.15 10.80
C ILE A 309 7.58 -16.64 11.63
N ASN A 310 7.72 -16.15 12.84
CA ASN A 310 8.68 -16.66 13.81
C ASN A 310 8.04 -17.65 14.80
N LYS A 311 8.82 -18.18 15.74
CA LYS A 311 8.32 -19.13 16.75
C LYS A 311 7.18 -18.55 17.60
N LYS A 312 7.23 -17.26 17.92
CA LYS A 312 6.21 -16.56 18.72
C LYS A 312 4.89 -16.44 17.95
N GLY A 313 4.97 -15.96 16.70
CA GLY A 313 3.83 -15.86 15.80
C GLY A 313 3.19 -17.22 15.53
N ALA A 314 3.99 -18.27 15.32
CA ALA A 314 3.49 -19.63 15.04
C ALA A 314 2.66 -20.17 16.21
N LYS A 315 3.06 -19.89 17.46
CA LYS A 315 2.26 -20.23 18.65
C LYS A 315 0.94 -19.47 18.68
N TYR A 316 0.96 -18.19 18.31
CA TYR A 316 -0.23 -17.33 18.29
C TYR A 316 -1.29 -17.82 17.29
N ILE A 317 -0.90 -18.10 16.04
CA ILE A 317 -1.87 -18.49 15.00
C ILE A 317 -2.26 -19.97 15.02
N LYS A 318 -1.68 -20.79 15.91
CA LYS A 318 -1.81 -22.26 15.90
C LYS A 318 -3.27 -22.75 15.85
N ASN A 319 -4.17 -22.01 16.50
CA ASN A 319 -5.59 -22.35 16.60
C ASN A 319 -6.50 -21.46 15.73
N LEU A 320 -5.92 -20.66 14.83
CA LEU A 320 -6.66 -19.83 13.87
C LEU A 320 -6.77 -20.59 12.54
N ASP A 321 -7.89 -21.26 12.32
CA ASP A 321 -8.15 -22.12 11.16
C ASP A 321 -8.23 -21.36 9.82
N PHE A 322 -8.47 -20.05 9.87
CA PHE A 322 -8.45 -19.15 8.71
C PHE A 322 -7.05 -18.61 8.37
N CYS A 323 -6.00 -18.92 9.15
CA CYS A 323 -4.62 -18.51 8.88
C CYS A 323 -3.84 -19.63 8.17
N TYR A 324 -3.40 -19.37 6.95
CA TYR A 324 -2.73 -20.38 6.13
C TYR A 324 -1.24 -20.08 5.98
N VAL A 325 -0.43 -21.10 6.28
CA VAL A 325 1.04 -21.10 6.10
C VAL A 325 1.53 -21.98 4.94
N ASN A 326 0.63 -22.77 4.37
CA ASN A 326 0.84 -23.57 3.17
C ASN A 326 -0.24 -23.20 2.16
N TYR A 327 0.17 -22.79 0.97
CA TYR A 327 -0.74 -22.18 0.00
C TYR A 327 -1.31 -23.16 -1.01
N LYS A 328 -0.98 -24.47 -0.91
CA LYS A 328 -1.48 -25.51 -1.83
C LYS A 328 -3.00 -25.58 -1.91
N HIS A 329 -3.69 -25.16 -0.85
CA HIS A 329 -5.14 -25.18 -0.73
C HIS A 329 -5.79 -23.81 -0.92
N ILE A 330 -4.99 -22.77 -1.12
CA ILE A 330 -5.48 -21.43 -1.44
C ILE A 330 -5.62 -21.35 -2.95
N LYS A 331 -6.75 -20.86 -3.44
CA LYS A 331 -6.93 -20.59 -4.88
C LYS A 331 -6.01 -19.43 -5.27
N GLU A 332 -4.83 -19.73 -5.79
CA GLU A 332 -3.92 -18.70 -6.32
C GLU A 332 -4.59 -17.99 -7.51
N ASP A 333 -4.38 -16.68 -7.62
CA ASP A 333 -4.84 -15.91 -8.77
C ASP A 333 -3.96 -16.22 -9.98
N VAL A 334 -4.44 -17.13 -10.83
CA VAL A 334 -3.73 -17.60 -12.03
C VAL A 334 -3.28 -16.43 -12.91
N LYS A 335 -4.11 -15.39 -13.07
CA LYS A 335 -3.76 -14.22 -13.89
C LYS A 335 -2.63 -13.43 -13.27
N TYR A 336 -2.63 -13.27 -11.95
CA TYR A 336 -1.53 -12.63 -11.24
C TYR A 336 -0.22 -13.41 -11.42
N GLU A 337 -0.25 -14.74 -11.37
CA GLU A 337 0.94 -15.56 -11.62
C GLU A 337 1.46 -15.47 -13.05
N GLU A 338 0.57 -15.57 -14.03
CA GLU A 338 0.89 -15.37 -15.44
C GLU A 338 1.51 -14.00 -15.68
N PHE A 339 0.99 -12.95 -15.02
CA PHE A 339 1.54 -11.61 -15.11
C PHE A 339 2.94 -11.49 -14.51
N LEU A 340 3.17 -12.07 -13.32
CA LEU A 340 4.52 -12.11 -12.73
C LEU A 340 5.50 -12.88 -13.62
N ASN A 341 5.08 -14.00 -14.21
CA ASN A 341 5.88 -14.77 -15.16
C ASN A 341 6.21 -13.95 -16.41
N TYR A 342 5.24 -13.23 -16.97
CA TYR A 342 5.44 -12.33 -18.10
C TYR A 342 6.50 -11.26 -17.79
N LEU A 343 6.42 -10.66 -16.59
CA LEU A 343 7.39 -9.67 -16.13
C LEU A 343 8.76 -10.28 -15.77
N LYS A 344 8.90 -11.60 -15.82
CA LYS A 344 10.07 -12.35 -15.35
C LYS A 344 10.38 -12.04 -13.88
N VAL A 345 9.33 -12.00 -13.08
CA VAL A 345 9.39 -11.85 -11.62
C VAL A 345 9.39 -13.21 -10.95
N LYS A 346 10.39 -13.44 -10.10
CA LYS A 346 10.52 -14.71 -9.37
C LYS A 346 9.24 -14.95 -8.56
N LYS A 347 8.56 -16.08 -8.82
CA LYS A 347 7.42 -16.54 -7.99
C LYS A 347 7.90 -16.70 -6.56
N THR A 348 7.20 -16.06 -5.63
CA THR A 348 7.88 -15.60 -4.42
C THR A 348 7.79 -16.60 -3.26
N LEU A 349 6.63 -17.17 -2.93
CA LEU A 349 6.56 -18.22 -1.90
C LEU A 349 5.47 -19.26 -2.17
N ARG A 350 5.79 -20.55 -1.99
CA ARG A 350 4.79 -21.65 -1.97
C ARG A 350 4.34 -22.01 -0.56
N ASN A 351 5.12 -21.62 0.44
CA ASN A 351 4.86 -21.77 1.88
C ASN A 351 5.40 -20.53 2.60
N SER A 352 4.94 -20.28 3.83
CA SER A 352 5.51 -19.21 4.66
C SER A 352 6.99 -19.42 4.94
N ILE A 353 7.72 -18.31 5.05
CA ILE A 353 9.07 -18.32 5.62
C ILE A 353 8.98 -18.51 7.13
N TYR A 354 9.56 -19.58 7.66
CA TYR A 354 9.68 -19.80 9.10
C TYR A 354 11.08 -19.40 9.60
N ARG A 355 11.13 -18.63 10.69
CA ARG A 355 12.38 -18.25 11.38
C ARG A 355 12.32 -18.69 12.84
N GLU A 356 13.04 -19.75 13.17
CA GLU A 356 13.09 -20.28 14.54
C GLU A 356 14.10 -19.54 15.45
N ASP A 357 15.10 -18.93 14.83
CA ASP A 357 16.21 -18.20 15.42
C ASP A 357 15.87 -16.76 15.86
N LEU A 358 14.65 -16.31 15.55
CA LEU A 358 14.07 -15.01 15.92
C LEU A 358 12.94 -15.21 16.94
#